data_AF-A0A8J3GT33-F1
#
_entry.id   AF-A0A8J3GT33-F1
#
_cell.length_a   1.000
_cell.length_b   1.000
_cell.length_c   1.000
_cell.angle_alpha   90.00
_cell.angle_beta   90.00
_cell.angle_gamma   90.00
#
_symmetry.space_group_name_H-M   'P 1'
#
loop_
_entity.id
_entity.type
_entity.pdbx_description
1 polymer ?
#
loop_
_entity_poly.entity_id
_entity_poly.type
_entity_poly.pdbx_seq_one_letter_code
_entity_poly.pdbx_strand_id
1 'polypeptide(L)'
;MPDAIFETLKARIIDQSEPPGSTLTESAVALRFGVARPTAKLALERLVADGLLRREAHRAARVPELGRADIVDLFATRRLIEATAIGSLASGGAIPADALAAHRDLLGIARTGGAFAAADATFHRALVAGSPSPRLARMHASLMGEIELCIGQVQAHHLLDVTDVAAQHQGILDAVTAGDPATAADLARAHIDAAGSALLAHYDSTH
;
A
#
# COMPACT_ATOMS: atom_id res chain seq x y z
N MET A 1 10.10 -6.63 20.03
CA MET A 1 10.16 -8.01 19.49
C MET A 1 8.94 -8.34 18.62
N PRO A 2 7.67 -8.12 19.05
CA PRO A 2 6.51 -8.32 18.17
C PRO A 2 6.55 -7.44 16.91
N ASP A 3 7.00 -6.19 17.05
CA ASP A 3 7.04 -5.25 15.92
C ASP A 3 8.00 -5.69 14.82
N ALA A 4 9.19 -6.19 15.18
CA ALA A 4 10.15 -6.69 14.19
C ALA A 4 9.61 -7.91 13.41
N ILE A 5 8.85 -8.80 14.08
CA ILE A 5 8.19 -9.94 13.44
C ILE A 5 7.10 -9.44 12.49
N PHE A 6 6.29 -8.49 12.95
CA PHE A 6 5.26 -7.85 12.13
C PHE A 6 5.86 -7.24 10.86
N GLU A 7 6.88 -6.38 10.98
CA GLU A 7 7.50 -5.72 9.82
C GLU A 7 8.13 -6.73 8.85
N THR A 8 8.78 -7.78 9.39
CA THR A 8 9.37 -8.83 8.55
C THR A 8 8.31 -9.63 7.80
N LEU A 9 7.23 -10.03 8.47
CA LEU A 9 6.14 -10.76 7.83
C LEU A 9 5.39 -9.88 6.82
N LYS A 10 5.15 -8.61 7.16
CA LYS A 10 4.58 -7.63 6.25
C LYS A 10 5.41 -7.53 4.97
N ALA A 11 6.72 -7.30 5.08
CA ALA A 11 7.62 -7.23 3.93
C ALA A 11 7.53 -8.49 3.04
N ARG A 12 7.52 -9.67 3.67
CA ARG A 12 7.40 -10.96 2.97
C ARG A 12 6.03 -11.19 2.30
N ILE A 13 4.96 -10.62 2.85
CA ILE A 13 3.64 -10.66 2.24
C ILE A 13 3.61 -9.74 1.01
N ILE A 14 4.16 -8.52 1.13
CA ILE A 14 4.19 -7.53 0.05
C ILE A 14 5.13 -7.95 -1.09
N ASP A 15 6.27 -8.56 -0.81
CA ASP A 15 7.20 -9.07 -1.83
C ASP A 15 6.79 -10.44 -2.41
N GLN A 16 5.64 -10.97 -1.99
CA GLN A 16 5.09 -12.28 -2.36
C GLN A 16 5.90 -13.51 -1.92
N SER A 17 6.88 -13.38 -1.02
CA SER A 17 7.51 -14.53 -0.34
C SER A 17 6.50 -15.35 0.48
N GLU A 18 5.42 -14.71 0.96
CA GLU A 18 4.20 -15.35 1.45
C GLU A 18 3.06 -14.98 0.47
N PRO A 19 2.82 -15.80 -0.58
CA PRO A 19 1.92 -15.43 -1.67
C PRO A 19 0.44 -15.38 -1.22
N PRO A 20 -0.46 -14.77 -2.03
CA PRO A 20 -1.89 -14.84 -1.82
C PRO A 20 -2.36 -16.28 -1.57
N GLY A 21 -3.26 -16.45 -0.60
CA GLY A 21 -3.76 -17.76 -0.20
C GLY A 21 -2.82 -18.54 0.72
N SER A 22 -1.57 -18.12 0.95
CA SER A 22 -0.69 -18.78 1.91
C SER A 22 -1.18 -18.64 3.35
N THR A 23 -0.93 -19.65 4.18
CA THR A 23 -1.40 -19.72 5.58
C THR A 23 -0.26 -19.50 6.56
N LEU A 24 -0.46 -18.62 7.52
CA LEU A 24 0.47 -18.35 8.62
C LEU A 24 -0.13 -18.81 9.95
N THR A 25 0.53 -19.80 10.57
CA THR A 25 0.14 -20.31 11.89
C THR A 25 1.02 -19.71 12.99
N GLU A 26 0.45 -19.50 14.18
CA GLU A 26 1.21 -19.03 15.36
C GLU A 26 2.42 -19.93 15.64
N SER A 27 2.25 -21.25 15.53
CA SER A 27 3.31 -22.23 15.79
C SER A 27 4.44 -22.14 14.77
N ALA A 28 4.11 -21.99 13.48
CA ALA A 28 5.12 -21.84 12.42
C ALA A 28 5.90 -20.53 12.57
N VAL A 29 5.20 -19.43 12.88
CA VAL A 29 5.83 -18.13 13.12
C VAL A 29 6.70 -18.18 14.38
N ALA A 30 6.20 -18.73 15.48
CA ALA A 30 6.95 -18.89 16.73
C ALA A 30 8.26 -19.67 16.51
N LEU A 31 8.19 -20.78 15.77
CA LEU A 31 9.36 -21.58 15.42
C LEU A 31 10.34 -20.81 14.52
N ARG A 32 9.84 -20.15 13.46
CA ARG A 32 10.66 -19.42 12.48
C ARG A 32 11.45 -18.28 13.13
N PHE A 33 10.84 -17.55 14.05
CA PHE A 33 11.44 -16.37 14.68
C PHE A 33 12.04 -16.65 16.06
N GLY A 34 12.00 -17.90 16.54
CA GLY A 34 12.55 -18.27 17.85
C GLY A 34 11.87 -17.57 19.02
N VAL A 35 10.55 -17.35 18.93
CA VAL A 35 9.77 -16.63 19.97
C VAL A 35 8.65 -17.50 20.54
N ALA A 36 8.08 -17.07 21.68
CA ALA A 36 6.92 -17.73 22.26
C ALA A 36 5.66 -17.54 21.39
N ARG A 37 4.74 -18.52 21.42
CA ARG A 37 3.48 -18.48 20.68
C ARG A 37 2.62 -17.24 20.93
N PRO A 38 2.47 -16.72 22.17
CA PRO A 38 1.74 -15.47 22.39
C PRO A 38 2.34 -14.27 21.66
N THR A 39 3.66 -14.19 21.55
CA THR A 39 4.36 -13.13 20.80
C THR A 39 4.08 -13.23 19.30
N ALA A 40 4.13 -14.44 18.74
CA ALA A 40 3.77 -14.69 17.35
C ALA A 40 2.29 -14.35 17.07
N LYS A 41 1.40 -14.71 18.00
CA LYS A 41 -0.03 -14.38 17.93
C LYS A 41 -0.26 -12.88 17.83
N LEU A 42 0.40 -12.06 18.66
CA LEU A 42 0.26 -10.60 18.62
C LEU A 42 0.68 -10.01 17.26
N ALA A 43 1.78 -10.51 16.68
CA ALA A 43 2.21 -10.06 15.35
C ALA A 43 1.19 -10.43 14.26
N LEU A 44 0.66 -11.66 14.29
CA LEU A 44 -0.39 -12.10 13.36
C LEU A 44 -1.70 -11.33 13.55
N GLU A 45 -2.10 -11.03 14.78
CA GLU A 45 -3.30 -10.25 15.06
C GLU A 45 -3.20 -8.82 14.55
N ARG A 46 -2.00 -8.22 14.61
CA ARG A 46 -1.75 -6.91 14.01
C ARG A 46 -1.82 -6.97 12.48
N LEU A 47 -1.24 -7.99 11.84
CA LEU A 47 -1.40 -8.19 10.38
C LEU A 47 -2.86 -8.39 9.97
N VAL A 48 -3.66 -9.05 10.81
CA VAL A 48 -5.11 -9.19 10.60
C VAL A 48 -5.82 -7.84 10.74
N ALA A 49 -5.48 -7.05 11.77
CA ALA A 49 -6.05 -5.72 11.98
C ALA A 49 -5.71 -4.76 10.83
N ASP A 50 -4.53 -4.91 10.23
CA ASP A 50 -4.08 -4.10 9.10
C ASP A 50 -4.64 -4.60 7.74
N GLY A 51 -5.36 -5.73 7.71
CA GLY A 51 -5.95 -6.29 6.48
C GLY A 51 -4.98 -7.09 5.61
N LEU A 52 -3.73 -7.28 6.05
CA LEU A 52 -2.71 -8.09 5.34
C LEU A 52 -2.93 -9.60 5.53
N LEU A 53 -3.71 -9.98 6.54
CA LEU A 53 -4.18 -11.34 6.77
C LEU A 53 -5.69 -11.34 7.06
N ARG A 54 -6.37 -12.42 6.66
CA ARG A 54 -7.73 -12.72 7.09
C ARG A 54 -7.72 -13.95 7.99
N ARG A 55 -8.53 -13.93 9.05
CA ARG A 55 -8.64 -15.04 10.00
C ARG A 55 -10.10 -15.42 10.22
N GLU A 56 -10.46 -16.61 9.77
CA GLU A 56 -11.73 -17.23 10.12
C GLU A 56 -11.67 -17.80 11.54
N ALA A 57 -12.83 -17.94 12.19
CA ALA A 57 -12.93 -18.50 13.53
C ALA A 57 -12.26 -19.88 13.61
N HIS A 58 -11.38 -20.06 14.60
CA HIS A 58 -10.63 -21.30 14.84
C HIS A 58 -9.71 -21.76 13.69
N ARG A 59 -9.44 -20.92 12.69
CA ARG A 59 -8.51 -21.22 11.60
C ARG A 59 -7.25 -20.38 11.69
N ALA A 60 -6.21 -20.87 11.01
CA ALA A 60 -4.98 -20.11 10.82
C ALA A 60 -5.24 -18.87 9.94
N ALA A 61 -4.41 -17.84 10.13
CA ALA A 61 -4.49 -16.63 9.33
C ALA A 61 -4.01 -16.90 7.90
N ARG A 62 -4.62 -16.26 6.91
CA ARG A 62 -4.31 -16.45 5.48
C ARG A 62 -4.09 -15.11 4.80
N VAL A 63 -3.12 -15.04 3.89
CA VAL A 63 -2.93 -13.88 3.00
C VAL A 63 -4.15 -13.78 2.08
N PRO A 64 -4.87 -12.64 2.02
CA PRO A 64 -6.05 -12.48 1.18
C PRO A 64 -5.75 -12.78 -0.30
N GLU A 65 -6.71 -13.40 -0.96
CA GLU A 65 -6.75 -13.53 -2.43
C GLU A 65 -7.80 -12.53 -2.93
N LEU A 66 -7.35 -11.46 -3.58
CA LEU A 66 -8.22 -10.43 -4.12
C LEU A 66 -8.61 -10.82 -5.55
N GLY A 67 -9.90 -11.03 -5.78
CA GLY A 67 -10.43 -11.31 -7.10
C GLY A 67 -10.59 -10.03 -7.93
N ARG A 68 -10.99 -10.20 -9.20
CA ARG A 68 -11.27 -9.07 -10.11
C ARG A 68 -12.20 -8.01 -9.49
N ALA A 69 -13.30 -8.45 -8.88
CA ALA A 69 -14.29 -7.55 -8.29
C ALA A 69 -13.70 -6.76 -7.11
N ASP A 70 -12.88 -7.40 -6.28
CA ASP A 70 -12.20 -6.75 -5.16
C ASP A 70 -11.22 -5.69 -5.68
N ILE A 71 -10.43 -5.99 -6.72
CA ILE A 71 -9.48 -5.03 -7.30
C ILE A 71 -10.22 -3.80 -7.86
N VAL A 72 -11.30 -4.01 -8.62
CA VAL A 72 -12.11 -2.90 -9.16
C VAL A 72 -12.66 -2.01 -8.05
N ASP A 73 -13.27 -2.60 -7.02
CA ASP A 73 -13.88 -1.87 -5.91
C ASP A 73 -12.84 -1.11 -5.07
N LEU A 74 -11.73 -1.80 -4.75
CA LEU A 74 -10.66 -1.26 -3.94
C LEU A 74 -9.99 -0.05 -4.61
N PHE A 75 -9.63 -0.15 -5.89
CA PHE A 75 -9.00 0.97 -6.61
C PHE A 75 -9.98 2.13 -6.83
N ALA A 76 -11.26 1.87 -7.11
CA ALA A 76 -12.27 2.91 -7.21
C ALA A 76 -12.44 3.68 -5.88
N THR A 77 -12.45 2.95 -4.76
CA THR A 77 -12.57 3.52 -3.42
C THR A 77 -11.30 4.27 -3.01
N ARG A 78 -10.12 3.68 -3.23
CA ARG A 78 -8.82 4.31 -3.02
C ARG A 78 -8.72 5.64 -3.76
N ARG A 79 -9.08 5.64 -5.05
CA ARG A 79 -9.08 6.83 -5.90
C ARG A 79 -9.93 7.95 -5.30
N LEU A 80 -11.15 7.64 -4.86
CA LEU A 80 -12.05 8.64 -4.28
C LEU A 80 -11.47 9.26 -3.01
N ILE A 81 -10.90 8.44 -2.13
CA ILE A 81 -10.33 8.89 -0.85
C ILE A 81 -9.06 9.71 -1.08
N GLU A 82 -8.08 9.15 -1.80
CA GLU A 82 -6.76 9.76 -1.99
C GLU A 82 -6.86 11.06 -2.80
N ALA A 83 -7.61 11.09 -3.90
CA ALA A 83 -7.76 12.31 -4.69
C ALA A 83 -8.43 13.45 -3.91
N THR A 84 -9.42 13.13 -3.08
CA THR A 84 -10.08 14.13 -2.21
C THR A 84 -9.14 14.65 -1.13
N ALA A 85 -8.38 13.75 -0.50
CA ALA A 85 -7.42 14.11 0.53
C ALA A 85 -6.27 14.96 -0.02
N ILE A 86 -5.70 14.56 -1.17
CA ILE A 86 -4.59 15.23 -1.83
C ILE A 86 -5.02 16.60 -2.38
N GLY A 87 -6.20 16.71 -2.99
CA GLY A 87 -6.74 18.02 -3.40
C GLY A 87 -6.98 18.97 -2.22
N SER A 88 -7.46 18.42 -1.09
CA SER A 88 -7.62 19.22 0.14
C SER A 88 -6.28 19.64 0.74
N LEU A 89 -5.27 18.78 0.70
CA LEU A 89 -3.90 19.08 1.12
C LEU A 89 -3.29 20.20 0.27
N ALA A 90 -3.47 20.14 -1.05
CA ALA A 90 -2.99 21.17 -1.98
C ALA A 90 -3.53 22.56 -1.66
N SER A 91 -4.75 22.69 -1.14
CA SER A 91 -5.29 23.99 -0.72
C SER A 91 -4.43 24.68 0.36
N GLY A 92 -3.66 23.91 1.14
CA GLY A 92 -2.71 24.41 2.14
C GLY A 92 -1.27 24.57 1.65
N GLY A 93 -0.91 24.05 0.47
CA GLY A 93 0.41 24.21 -0.15
C GLY A 93 1.57 23.45 0.51
N ALA A 94 1.34 22.76 1.62
CA ALA A 94 2.40 22.15 2.42
C ALA A 94 2.46 20.63 2.22
N ILE A 95 3.60 20.13 1.75
CA ILE A 95 3.85 18.70 1.62
C ILE A 95 4.35 18.13 2.96
N PRO A 96 3.78 17.02 3.45
CA PRO A 96 4.31 16.28 4.59
C PRO A 96 5.75 15.80 4.37
N ALA A 97 6.60 15.92 5.40
CA ALA A 97 8.01 15.53 5.32
C ALA A 97 8.20 14.05 4.95
N ASP A 98 7.31 13.18 5.45
CA ASP A 98 7.34 11.74 5.16
C ASP A 98 7.03 11.43 3.69
N ALA A 99 6.15 12.22 3.04
CA ALA A 99 5.87 12.08 1.61
C ALA A 99 7.12 12.46 0.78
N LEU A 100 7.82 13.54 1.16
CA LEU A 100 9.07 13.93 0.53
C LEU A 100 10.18 12.88 0.74
N ALA A 101 10.24 12.26 1.91
CA ALA A 101 11.20 11.19 2.18
C ALA A 101 10.92 9.95 1.33
N ALA A 102 9.66 9.48 1.32
CA ALA A 102 9.25 8.35 0.50
C ALA A 102 9.50 8.58 -1.01
N HIS A 103 9.24 9.78 -1.50
CA HIS A 103 9.54 10.14 -2.90
C HIS A 103 11.05 10.14 -3.20
N ARG A 104 11.89 10.61 -2.27
CA ARG A 104 13.36 10.52 -2.44
C ARG A 104 13.83 9.07 -2.49
N ASP A 105 13.27 8.21 -1.66
CA ASP A 105 13.58 6.77 -1.68
C ASP A 105 13.17 6.16 -3.02
N LEU A 106 11.97 6.50 -3.51
CA LEU A 106 11.47 6.07 -4.81
C LEU A 106 12.38 6.52 -5.97
N LEU A 107 12.85 7.76 -5.97
CA LEU A 107 13.85 8.25 -6.93
C LEU A 107 15.17 7.48 -6.85
N GLY A 108 15.58 7.06 -5.65
CA GLY A 108 16.72 6.17 -5.44
C GLY A 108 16.53 4.83 -6.13
N ILE A 109 15.38 4.19 -5.87
CA ILE A 109 15.00 2.91 -6.44
C ILE A 109 14.89 2.99 -7.97
N ALA A 110 14.35 4.09 -8.52
CA ALA A 110 14.28 4.28 -9.97
C ALA A 110 15.66 4.29 -10.65
N ARG A 111 16.71 4.74 -9.95
CA ARG A 111 18.09 4.74 -10.50
C ARG A 111 18.77 3.38 -10.41
N THR A 112 18.51 2.62 -9.36
CA THR A 112 19.24 1.38 -9.07
C THR A 112 18.45 0.11 -9.39
N GLY A 113 17.16 0.25 -9.66
CA GLY A 113 16.20 -0.84 -9.55
C GLY A 113 15.92 -1.21 -8.08
N GLY A 114 14.83 -1.94 -7.86
CA GLY A 114 14.47 -2.47 -6.54
C GLY A 114 12.97 -2.50 -6.26
N ALA A 115 12.61 -2.88 -5.04
CA ALA A 115 11.25 -2.91 -4.56
C ALA A 115 10.78 -1.50 -4.15
N PHE A 116 9.74 -0.99 -4.81
CA PHE A 116 9.16 0.33 -4.60
C PHE A 116 7.86 0.35 -3.77
N ALA A 117 7.21 -0.79 -3.55
CA ALA A 117 5.88 -0.88 -2.95
C ALA A 117 5.78 -0.20 -1.58
N ALA A 118 6.80 -0.36 -0.73
CA ALA A 118 6.84 0.26 0.59
C ALA A 118 6.98 1.80 0.51
N ALA A 119 7.79 2.30 -0.44
CA ALA A 119 7.94 3.73 -0.66
C ALA A 119 6.65 4.34 -1.23
N ASP A 120 6.01 3.67 -2.20
CA ASP A 120 4.73 4.11 -2.76
C ASP A 120 3.62 4.18 -1.69
N ALA A 121 3.47 3.12 -0.89
CA ALA A 121 2.49 3.10 0.19
C ALA A 121 2.75 4.19 1.24
N THR A 122 4.01 4.46 1.56
CA THR A 122 4.40 5.52 2.52
C THR A 122 4.08 6.91 1.96
N PHE A 123 4.36 7.14 0.68
CA PHE A 123 4.04 8.40 0.00
C PHE A 123 2.55 8.73 0.10
N HIS A 124 1.68 7.80 -0.33
CA HIS A 124 0.22 8.01 -0.31
C HIS A 124 -0.31 8.16 1.11
N ARG A 125 0.13 7.32 2.04
CA ARG A 125 -0.26 7.41 3.46
C ARG A 125 0.10 8.77 4.06
N ALA A 126 1.30 9.28 3.76
CA ALA A 126 1.75 10.57 4.27
C ALA A 126 0.92 11.73 3.72
N LEU A 127 0.62 11.74 2.41
CA LEU A 127 -0.23 12.77 1.81
C LEU A 127 -1.66 12.76 2.39
N VAL A 128 -2.27 11.57 2.51
CA VAL A 128 -3.62 11.46 3.09
C VAL A 128 -3.64 11.87 4.55
N ALA A 129 -2.64 11.45 5.34
CA ALA A 129 -2.53 11.81 6.75
C ALA A 129 -2.27 13.31 6.96
N GLY A 130 -1.58 13.96 6.03
CA GLY A 130 -1.37 15.41 6.02
C GLY A 130 -2.61 16.22 5.66
N SER A 131 -3.62 15.61 5.05
CA SER A 131 -4.86 16.30 4.67
C SER A 131 -5.64 16.76 5.91
N PRO A 132 -6.49 17.81 5.81
CA PRO A 132 -7.22 18.35 6.95
C PRO A 132 -8.34 17.41 7.47
N SER A 133 -8.60 16.28 6.82
CA SER A 133 -9.70 15.38 7.18
C SER A 133 -9.21 14.11 7.91
N PRO A 134 -9.29 14.06 9.25
CA PRO A 134 -8.93 12.85 9.99
C PRO A 134 -9.88 11.67 9.70
N ARG A 135 -11.06 11.93 9.14
CA ARG A 135 -11.98 10.88 8.68
C ARG A 135 -11.46 10.18 7.42
N LEU A 136 -10.97 10.94 6.45
CA LEU A 136 -10.35 10.37 5.24
C LEU A 136 -9.13 9.53 5.61
N ALA A 137 -8.27 10.02 6.51
CA ALA A 137 -7.12 9.26 6.99
C ALA A 137 -7.50 7.91 7.63
N ARG A 138 -8.57 7.86 8.42
CA ARG A 138 -9.04 6.58 9.01
C ARG A 138 -9.62 5.63 7.97
N MET A 139 -10.40 6.14 7.02
CA MET A 139 -10.96 5.32 5.93
C MET A 139 -9.85 4.76 5.03
N HIS A 140 -8.87 5.60 4.69
CA HIS A 140 -7.68 5.17 3.95
C HIS A 140 -6.91 4.09 4.71
N ALA A 141 -6.62 4.31 5.99
CA ALA A 141 -5.92 3.35 6.82
C ALA A 141 -6.60 1.97 6.88
N SER A 142 -7.95 1.92 6.87
CA SER A 142 -8.67 0.63 6.85
C SER A 142 -8.55 -0.16 5.55
N LEU A 143 -8.17 0.49 4.44
CA LEU A 143 -7.97 -0.16 3.14
C LEU A 143 -6.50 -0.45 2.84
N MET A 144 -5.58 0.12 3.62
CA MET A 144 -4.16 0.14 3.27
C MET A 144 -3.51 -1.24 3.19
N GLY A 145 -3.93 -2.23 3.99
CA GLY A 145 -3.40 -3.59 3.85
C GLY A 145 -3.69 -4.18 2.47
N GLU A 146 -4.96 -4.12 2.03
CA GLU A 146 -5.36 -4.63 0.73
C GLU A 146 -4.76 -3.82 -0.42
N ILE A 147 -4.62 -2.50 -0.25
CA ILE A 147 -3.92 -1.64 -1.21
C ILE A 147 -2.45 -2.07 -1.34
N GLU A 148 -1.77 -2.31 -0.22
CA GLU A 148 -0.37 -2.76 -0.24
C GLU A 148 -0.22 -4.15 -0.86
N LEU A 149 -1.17 -5.08 -0.65
CA LEU A 149 -1.19 -6.38 -1.35
C LEU A 149 -1.23 -6.18 -2.87
N CYS A 150 -2.13 -5.32 -3.36
CA CYS A 150 -2.23 -5.01 -4.78
C CYS A 150 -0.95 -4.34 -5.33
N ILE A 151 -0.37 -3.38 -4.60
CA ILE A 151 0.89 -2.73 -5.02
C ILE A 151 2.04 -3.76 -5.05
N GLY A 152 2.09 -4.67 -4.08
CA GLY A 152 3.03 -5.79 -4.06
C GLY A 152 2.91 -6.68 -5.31
N GLN A 153 1.69 -6.94 -5.78
CA GLN A 153 1.45 -7.64 -7.04
C GLN A 153 1.90 -6.86 -8.27
N VAL A 154 1.57 -5.57 -8.35
CA VAL A 154 2.05 -4.68 -9.42
C VAL A 154 3.57 -4.70 -9.51
N GLN A 155 4.26 -4.65 -8.37
CA GLN A 155 5.72 -4.71 -8.30
C GLN A 155 6.27 -6.07 -8.73
N ALA A 156 5.80 -7.16 -8.11
CA ALA A 156 6.36 -8.49 -8.31
C ALA A 156 6.19 -9.01 -9.76
N HIS A 157 5.14 -8.55 -10.45
CA HIS A 157 4.89 -8.86 -11.85
C HIS A 157 5.44 -7.80 -12.81
N HIS A 158 6.17 -6.80 -12.30
CA HIS A 158 6.76 -5.71 -13.09
C HIS A 158 5.75 -5.00 -14.01
N LEU A 159 4.54 -4.73 -13.49
CA LEU A 159 3.44 -4.19 -14.29
C LEU A 159 3.57 -2.69 -14.55
N LEU A 160 4.43 -2.00 -13.82
CA LEU A 160 4.75 -0.58 -13.99
C LEU A 160 6.26 -0.34 -13.90
N ASP A 161 6.73 0.69 -14.60
CA ASP A 161 8.08 1.21 -14.46
C ASP A 161 8.15 2.15 -13.24
N VAL A 162 9.07 1.88 -12.31
CA VAL A 162 9.28 2.70 -11.12
C VAL A 162 9.68 4.14 -11.47
N THR A 163 10.32 4.37 -12.62
CA THR A 163 10.67 5.70 -13.13
C THR A 163 9.42 6.52 -13.44
N ASP A 164 8.41 5.89 -14.05
CA ASP A 164 7.13 6.52 -14.36
C ASP A 164 6.34 6.79 -13.08
N VAL A 165 6.33 5.85 -12.13
CA VAL A 165 5.73 6.03 -10.80
C VAL A 165 6.34 7.23 -10.09
N ALA A 166 7.68 7.35 -10.08
CA ALA A 166 8.38 8.48 -9.48
C ALA A 166 8.05 9.81 -10.18
N ALA A 167 8.01 9.82 -11.52
CA ALA A 167 7.63 11.02 -12.26
C ALA A 167 6.19 11.47 -11.95
N GLN A 168 5.26 10.53 -11.82
CA GLN A 168 3.87 10.80 -11.43
C GLN A 168 3.77 11.36 -10.01
N HIS A 169 4.51 10.78 -9.05
CA HIS A 169 4.60 11.31 -7.68
C HIS A 169 5.12 12.74 -7.67
N GLN A 170 6.17 13.04 -8.45
CA GLN A 170 6.69 14.41 -8.56
C GLN A 170 5.61 15.39 -9.05
N GLY A 171 4.84 15.02 -10.08
CA GLY A 171 3.75 15.86 -10.57
C GLY A 171 2.68 16.14 -9.50
N ILE A 172 2.34 15.14 -8.68
CA ILE A 172 1.41 15.32 -7.55
C ILE A 172 1.99 16.31 -6.53
N LEU A 173 3.27 16.16 -6.16
CA LEU A 173 3.95 17.06 -5.22
C LEU A 173 4.02 18.50 -5.75
N ASP A 174 4.29 18.67 -7.04
CA ASP A 174 4.36 19.97 -7.69
C ASP A 174 2.99 20.67 -7.65
N ALA A 175 1.91 19.94 -7.94
CA ALA A 175 0.55 20.46 -7.87
C ALA A 175 0.12 20.82 -6.43
N VAL A 176 0.53 20.02 -5.44
CA VAL A 176 0.32 20.35 -4.02
C VAL A 176 1.06 21.64 -3.65
N THR A 177 2.32 21.77 -4.05
CA THR A 177 3.15 22.96 -3.77
C THR A 177 2.61 24.21 -4.46
N ALA A 178 2.10 24.07 -5.67
CA ALA A 178 1.48 25.15 -6.44
C ALA A 178 0.15 25.64 -5.85
N GLY A 179 -0.42 24.91 -4.89
CA GLY A 179 -1.71 25.25 -4.32
C GLY A 179 -2.88 24.98 -5.26
N ASP A 180 -2.79 23.94 -6.10
CA ASP A 180 -3.81 23.59 -7.11
C ASP A 180 -4.54 22.28 -6.75
N PRO A 181 -5.69 22.36 -6.05
CA PRO A 181 -6.50 21.21 -5.66
C PRO A 181 -7.00 20.37 -6.83
N ALA A 182 -7.36 21.00 -7.95
CA ALA A 182 -7.95 20.29 -9.08
C ALA A 182 -6.89 19.43 -9.75
N THR A 183 -5.75 20.04 -10.09
CA THR A 183 -4.63 19.33 -10.72
C THR A 183 -4.06 18.25 -9.80
N ALA A 184 -3.89 18.52 -8.50
CA ALA A 184 -3.38 17.52 -7.56
C ALA A 184 -4.31 16.31 -7.43
N ALA A 185 -5.63 16.53 -7.40
CA ALA A 185 -6.61 15.46 -7.36
C ALA A 185 -6.62 14.65 -8.67
N ASP A 186 -6.55 15.30 -9.83
CA ASP A 186 -6.56 14.62 -11.13
C ASP A 186 -5.30 13.77 -11.37
N LEU A 187 -4.13 14.29 -10.99
CA LEU A 187 -2.88 13.53 -11.06
C LEU A 187 -2.90 12.31 -10.13
N ALA A 188 -3.44 12.46 -8.92
CA ALA A 188 -3.63 11.33 -8.01
C ALA A 188 -4.57 10.27 -8.59
N ARG A 189 -5.70 10.68 -9.21
CA ARG A 189 -6.62 9.75 -9.88
C ARG A 189 -5.93 8.97 -10.99
N ALA A 190 -5.26 9.68 -11.90
CA ALA A 190 -4.57 9.08 -13.03
C ALA A 190 -3.50 8.06 -12.58
N HIS A 191 -2.72 8.40 -11.55
CA HIS A 191 -1.73 7.52 -10.95
C HIS A 191 -2.34 6.23 -10.40
N ILE A 192 -3.43 6.34 -9.62
CA ILE A 192 -4.12 5.19 -9.02
C ILE A 192 -4.78 4.32 -10.10
N ASP A 193 -5.46 4.94 -11.06
CA ASP A 193 -6.16 4.25 -12.15
C ASP A 193 -5.16 3.50 -13.06
N ALA A 194 -3.95 4.02 -13.27
CA ALA A 194 -2.89 3.34 -14.02
C ALA A 194 -2.47 2.03 -13.35
N ALA A 195 -2.21 2.06 -12.04
CA ALA A 195 -1.85 0.87 -11.27
C ALA A 195 -3.00 -0.16 -11.22
N GLY A 196 -4.23 0.30 -11.01
CA GLY A 196 -5.41 -0.57 -11.00
C GLY A 196 -5.65 -1.24 -12.35
N SER A 197 -5.53 -0.48 -13.44
CA SER A 197 -5.72 -1.00 -14.81
C SER A 197 -4.64 -2.02 -15.17
N ALA A 198 -3.38 -1.77 -14.81
CA ALA A 198 -2.28 -2.70 -15.05
C ALA A 198 -2.48 -4.02 -14.30
N LEU A 199 -2.90 -3.96 -13.02
CA LEU A 199 -3.19 -5.15 -12.23
C LEU A 199 -4.40 -5.94 -12.76
N LEU A 200 -5.48 -5.25 -13.16
CA LEU A 200 -6.65 -5.89 -13.75
C LEU A 200 -6.33 -6.57 -15.08
N ALA A 201 -5.54 -5.94 -15.95
CA ALA A 201 -5.11 -6.54 -17.20
C ALA A 201 -4.27 -7.81 -16.97
N HIS A 202 -3.38 -7.78 -15.97
CA HIS A 202 -2.63 -8.97 -15.57
C HIS A 202 -3.55 -10.09 -15.05
N TYR A 203 -4.49 -9.75 -14.16
CA TYR A 203 -5.48 -10.70 -13.64
C TYR A 203 -6.28 -11.37 -14.76
N ASP A 204 -6.83 -10.59 -15.70
CA ASP A 204 -7.65 -11.07 -16.81
C ASP A 204 -6.86 -11.95 -17.81
N SER A 205 -5.53 -11.82 -17.84
CA SER A 205 -4.66 -12.66 -18.70
C SER A 205 -4.25 -13.98 -18.05
N THR A 206 -4.47 -14.13 -16.74
CA THR A 206 -3.96 -15.26 -15.94
C THR A 206 -5.07 -16.13 -15.34
N HIS A 207 -6.34 -15.74 -15.49
CA HIS A 207 -7.54 -16.42 -14.99
C HIS A 207 -8.60 -16.52 -16.10
#